data_AF-A0A452XAY6-F1
#
_entry.id   AF-A0A452XAY6-F1
#
_cell.length_a   1.000
_cell.length_b   1.000
_cell.length_c   1.000
_cell.angle_alpha   90.00
_cell.angle_beta   90.00
_cell.angle_gamma   90.00
#
_symmetry.space_group_name_H-M   'P 1'
#
loop_
_entity.id
_entity.type
_entity.pdbx_description
1 polymer ?
#
loop_
_entity_poly.entity_id
_entity_poly.type
_entity_poly.pdbx_seq_one_letter_code
_entity_poly.pdbx_strand_id
1 'polypeptide(L)'
;QEIRHLCSYLQDLKKASAEEMRRSVYANYAAFIRTSKEISDLEGELLSIRNLLNTQAALIHGLSEGVQIDSLTSGTEGSTEEDISNVEGQEPSEIQKWSADFPDMLDVLLAERRVDEALDALDEAERVAADRTQTLTTAEISALRSAVSDNRQKLADQLAEAACQSSTRGIELRAAASALKRLGDGPRAHSLLLSAHNQRLQCNLQTIHPSSTSYGGAYTAALAQQVFSVVAQALSDSVEVFGDESCYASELVTWATQQVLSFALLVKRHVLSSCAAAGGLRAAAECVQISIGHCSLLEARGLSVSAVLLKQFKPSLEQALDANLRRIEESTAALAAADNWTLTYPPNGIRPLARSSVANLALQPKLSSSAHRFNSMVQVMIDLFCLSKMNESFLLAVFIKMVVTYPSWHAWYYTTNSHN
;
A
#
# COMPACT_ATOMS: atom_id res chain seq x y z
N GLN A 1 22.82 23.93 35.18
CA GLN A 1 22.99 22.76 36.07
C GLN A 1 21.71 21.92 36.09
N GLU A 2 20.55 22.56 36.18
CA GLU A 2 19.21 21.94 36.14
C GLU A 2 18.92 21.11 34.88
N ILE A 3 19.31 21.58 33.69
CA ILE A 3 19.08 20.83 32.43
C ILE A 3 19.82 19.49 32.43
N ARG A 4 21.04 19.42 32.97
CA ARG A 4 21.80 18.15 33.06
C ARG A 4 21.14 17.18 34.05
N HIS A 5 20.62 17.70 35.16
CA HIS A 5 19.88 16.91 36.15
C HIS A 5 18.55 16.40 35.58
N LEU A 6 17.87 17.20 34.77
CA LEU A 6 16.65 16.78 34.07
C LEU A 6 16.94 15.70 33.01
N CYS A 7 18.04 15.84 32.27
CA CYS A 7 18.46 14.82 31.30
C CYS A 7 18.84 13.50 31.97
N SER A 8 19.55 13.51 33.11
CA SER A 8 19.85 12.26 33.84
C SER A 8 18.58 11.62 34.40
N TYR A 9 17.69 12.44 34.98
CA TYR A 9 16.40 11.96 35.48
C TYR A 9 15.54 11.30 34.38
N LEU A 10 15.49 11.90 33.18
CA LEU A 10 14.77 11.32 32.05
C LEU A 10 15.42 10.02 31.54
N GLN A 11 16.74 9.91 31.59
CA GLN A 11 17.44 8.66 31.23
C GLN A 11 17.15 7.55 32.24
N ASP A 12 17.16 7.87 33.53
CA ASP A 12 16.85 6.91 34.60
C ASP A 12 15.38 6.47 34.52
N LEU A 13 14.46 7.40 34.28
CA LEU A 13 13.04 7.12 34.10
C LEU A 13 12.79 6.23 32.87
N LYS A 14 13.48 6.50 31.75
CA LYS A 14 13.42 5.66 30.55
C LYS A 14 13.91 4.24 30.84
N LYS A 15 15.01 4.09 31.60
CA LYS A 15 15.55 2.79 31.97
C LYS A 15 14.59 2.02 32.88
N ALA A 16 14.03 2.69 33.89
CA ALA A 16 13.04 2.09 34.79
C ALA A 16 11.78 1.65 34.03
N SER A 17 11.28 2.47 33.09
CA SER A 17 10.13 2.14 32.26
C SER A 17 10.39 0.92 31.36
N ALA A 18 11.57 0.84 30.74
CA ALA A 18 11.96 -0.30 29.92
C ALA A 18 12.08 -1.59 30.73
N GLU A 19 12.63 -1.52 31.95
CA GLU A 19 12.70 -2.67 32.84
C GLU A 19 11.31 -3.14 33.30
N GLU A 20 10.40 -2.22 33.58
CA GLU A 20 9.04 -2.55 34.00
C GLU A 20 8.22 -3.19 32.87
N MET A 21 8.34 -2.64 31.66
CA MET A 21 7.75 -3.25 30.47
C MET A 21 8.30 -4.67 30.26
N ARG A 22 9.62 -4.86 30.44
CA ARG A 22 10.25 -6.17 30.34
C ARG A 22 9.69 -7.14 31.39
N ARG A 23 9.58 -6.73 32.66
CA ARG A 23 9.01 -7.56 33.73
C ARG A 23 7.57 -7.95 33.43
N SER A 24 6.74 -7.01 32.98
CA SER A 24 5.35 -7.25 32.61
C SER A 24 5.22 -8.25 31.46
N VAL A 25 6.03 -8.12 30.42
CA VAL A 25 6.04 -9.07 29.29
C VAL A 25 6.45 -10.47 29.76
N TYR A 26 7.51 -10.60 30.56
CA TYR A 26 7.93 -11.92 31.07
C TYR A 26 6.92 -12.53 32.05
N ALA A 27 6.28 -11.74 32.89
CA ALA A 27 5.25 -12.22 33.82
C ALA A 27 4.01 -12.76 33.08
N ASN A 28 3.63 -12.12 31.97
CA ASN A 28 2.47 -12.51 31.18
C ASN A 28 2.78 -13.54 30.07
N TYR A 29 4.06 -13.79 29.78
CA TYR A 29 4.48 -14.72 28.72
C TYR A 29 3.93 -16.13 28.94
N ALA A 30 3.96 -16.64 30.18
CA ALA A 30 3.43 -17.95 30.50
C ALA A 30 1.91 -18.05 30.29
N ALA A 31 1.17 -16.96 30.57
CA ALA A 31 -0.26 -16.91 30.30
C ALA A 31 -0.53 -16.89 28.79
N PHE A 32 0.22 -16.07 28.03
CA PHE A 32 0.10 -16.01 26.58
C PHE A 32 0.35 -17.36 25.91
N ILE A 33 1.42 -18.07 26.28
CA ILE A 33 1.72 -19.39 25.72
C ILE A 33 0.63 -20.40 26.06
N ARG A 34 0.10 -20.38 27.28
CA ARG A 34 -0.98 -21.27 27.70
C ARG A 34 -2.25 -21.01 26.90
N THR A 35 -2.67 -19.75 26.80
CA THR A 35 -3.87 -19.36 26.05
C THR A 35 -3.70 -19.66 24.56
N SER A 36 -2.50 -19.44 24.00
CA SER A 36 -2.22 -19.81 22.60
C SER A 36 -2.32 -21.31 22.36
N LYS A 37 -1.93 -22.14 23.34
CA LYS A 37 -2.06 -23.59 23.25
C LYS A 37 -3.54 -24.02 23.36
N GLU A 38 -4.28 -23.45 24.30
CA GLU A 38 -5.72 -23.69 24.46
C GLU A 38 -6.49 -23.33 23.18
N ILE A 39 -6.10 -22.26 22.48
CA ILE A 39 -6.67 -21.89 21.17
C ILE A 39 -6.37 -22.97 20.11
N SER A 40 -5.14 -23.46 20.02
CA SER A 40 -4.81 -24.54 19.08
C SER A 40 -5.55 -25.85 19.40
N ASP A 41 -5.73 -26.18 20.68
CA ASP A 41 -6.48 -27.37 21.08
C ASP A 41 -7.97 -27.22 20.67
N LEU A 42 -8.56 -26.03 20.88
CA LEU A 42 -9.93 -25.69 20.42
C LEU A 42 -10.08 -25.74 18.89
N GLU A 43 -9.08 -25.29 18.13
CA GLU A 43 -9.07 -25.40 16.67
C GLU A 43 -9.11 -26.87 16.22
N GLY A 44 -8.40 -27.75 16.92
CA GLY A 44 -8.44 -29.20 16.69
C GLY A 44 -9.82 -29.81 16.97
N GLU A 45 -10.45 -29.42 18.07
CA GLU A 45 -11.81 -29.87 18.40
C GLU A 45 -12.84 -29.38 17.37
N LEU A 46 -12.73 -28.14 16.89
CA LEU A 46 -13.61 -27.59 15.86
C LEU A 46 -13.48 -28.34 14.53
N LEU A 47 -12.25 -28.71 14.15
CA LEU A 47 -11.99 -29.55 12.97
C LEU A 47 -12.65 -30.93 13.12
N SER A 48 -12.58 -31.53 14.31
CA SER A 48 -13.24 -32.80 14.60
C SER A 48 -14.77 -32.71 14.46
N ILE A 49 -15.39 -31.67 15.02
CA ILE A 49 -16.84 -31.43 14.92
C ILE A 49 -17.25 -31.22 13.45
N ARG A 50 -16.48 -30.44 12.69
CA ARG A 50 -16.76 -30.22 11.27
C ARG A 50 -16.74 -31.53 10.49
N ASN A 51 -15.74 -32.38 10.72
CA ASN A 51 -15.64 -33.67 10.05
C ASN A 51 -16.82 -34.58 10.44
N LEU A 52 -17.23 -34.57 11.71
CA LEU A 52 -18.41 -35.32 12.17
C LEU A 52 -19.69 -34.83 11.49
N LEU A 53 -19.92 -33.52 11.41
CA LEU A 53 -21.07 -32.95 10.73
C LEU A 53 -21.08 -33.29 9.24
N ASN A 54 -19.92 -33.27 8.58
CA ASN A 54 -19.80 -33.68 7.17
C ASN A 54 -20.14 -35.16 6.99
N THR A 55 -19.65 -36.05 7.87
CA THR A 55 -20.03 -37.48 7.82
C THR A 55 -21.52 -37.67 8.05
N GLN A 56 -22.14 -36.90 8.96
CA GLN A 56 -23.57 -36.98 9.22
C GLN A 56 -24.39 -36.46 8.04
N ALA A 57 -23.95 -35.38 7.38
CA ALA A 57 -24.58 -34.87 6.17
C ALA A 57 -24.51 -35.91 5.03
N ALA A 58 -23.36 -36.53 4.81
CA ALA A 58 -23.19 -37.58 3.80
C ALA A 58 -24.13 -38.78 4.04
N LEU A 59 -24.30 -39.20 5.30
CA LEU A 59 -25.25 -40.25 5.67
C LEU A 59 -26.72 -39.83 5.43
N ILE A 60 -27.09 -38.58 5.73
CA ILE A 60 -28.43 -38.06 5.46
C ILE A 60 -28.70 -38.02 3.96
N HIS A 61 -27.73 -37.61 3.15
CA HIS A 61 -27.84 -37.61 1.70
C HIS A 61 -27.99 -39.03 1.13
N GLY A 62 -27.17 -39.98 1.58
CA GLY A 62 -27.30 -41.39 1.16
C GLY A 62 -28.63 -42.02 1.56
N LEU A 63 -29.19 -41.66 2.72
CA LEU A 63 -30.53 -42.10 3.15
C LEU A 63 -31.65 -41.42 2.35
N SER A 64 -31.49 -40.15 1.98
CA SER A 64 -32.45 -39.43 1.15
C SER A 64 -32.53 -39.99 -0.27
N GLU A 65 -31.41 -40.47 -0.82
CA GLU A 65 -31.35 -41.09 -2.14
C GLU A 65 -31.88 -42.53 -2.15
N GLY A 66 -31.64 -43.29 -1.06
CA GLY A 66 -32.15 -44.66 -0.91
C GLY A 66 -33.67 -44.79 -0.71
N VAL A 67 -34.40 -43.69 -0.50
CA VAL A 67 -35.86 -43.68 -0.30
C VAL A 67 -36.66 -43.47 -1.61
N GLN A 68 -35.98 -43.28 -2.75
CA GLN A 68 -36.61 -43.13 -4.08
C GLN A 68 -36.73 -44.46 -4.88
N ILE A 69 -37.16 -45.54 -4.23
CA ILE A 69 -37.55 -46.78 -4.92
C ILE A 69 -38.88 -47.27 -4.35
N ASP A 70 -39.98 -46.84 -4.97
CA ASP A 70 -41.13 -47.70 -5.33
C ASP A 70 -42.31 -46.89 -5.90
N SER A 71 -42.52 -47.00 -7.21
CA SER A 71 -43.85 -47.04 -7.81
C SER A 71 -43.79 -47.78 -9.14
N LEU A 72 -43.96 -49.10 -9.04
CA LEU A 72 -44.26 -50.00 -10.15
C LEU A 72 -45.70 -49.77 -10.66
N THR A 73 -45.86 -49.68 -11.98
CA THR A 73 -47.05 -50.17 -12.72
C THR A 73 -46.57 -50.67 -14.10
N SER A 74 -46.40 -51.99 -14.30
CA SER A 74 -47.41 -52.97 -14.78
C SER A 74 -47.80 -52.84 -16.27
N GLY A 75 -47.27 -53.77 -17.08
CA GLY A 75 -48.05 -54.53 -18.06
C GLY A 75 -47.75 -54.30 -19.55
N THR A 76 -47.26 -55.33 -20.24
CA THR A 76 -47.94 -56.04 -21.36
C THR A 76 -46.93 -56.78 -22.24
N GLU A 77 -47.15 -58.09 -22.38
CA GLU A 77 -46.40 -59.03 -23.23
C GLU A 77 -46.64 -58.77 -24.73
N GLY A 78 -45.65 -59.09 -25.57
CA GLY A 78 -45.81 -59.10 -27.03
C GLY A 78 -44.52 -59.42 -27.79
N SER A 79 -44.39 -60.69 -28.17
CA SER A 79 -43.45 -61.33 -29.11
C SER A 79 -42.91 -60.47 -30.28
N THR A 80 -41.62 -60.61 -30.60
CA THR A 80 -41.11 -61.34 -31.79
C THR A 80 -39.58 -61.43 -31.77
N GLU A 81 -39.10 -62.51 -32.35
CA GLU A 81 -37.77 -63.09 -32.30
C GLU A 81 -36.67 -62.26 -32.99
N GLU A 82 -35.49 -62.32 -32.37
CA GLU A 82 -34.15 -62.40 -32.96
C GLU A 82 -33.77 -61.51 -34.16
N ASP A 83 -32.96 -60.49 -33.88
CA ASP A 83 -31.72 -60.30 -34.65
C ASP A 83 -30.59 -59.96 -33.67
N ILE A 84 -29.85 -61.01 -33.31
CA ILE A 84 -28.71 -60.98 -32.40
C ILE A 84 -27.55 -60.32 -33.15
N SER A 85 -27.47 -58.99 -33.07
CA SER A 85 -26.21 -58.29 -33.30
C SER A 85 -25.51 -58.11 -31.95
N ASN A 86 -24.36 -58.78 -31.83
CA ASN A 86 -23.49 -58.78 -30.67
C ASN A 86 -23.27 -57.37 -30.11
N VAL A 87 -23.98 -57.03 -29.04
CA VAL A 87 -23.53 -55.99 -28.11
C VAL A 87 -22.49 -56.65 -27.23
N GLU A 88 -21.25 -56.72 -27.71
CA GLU A 88 -20.13 -56.75 -26.79
C GLU A 88 -20.32 -55.54 -25.89
N GLY A 89 -20.51 -55.79 -24.59
CA GLY A 89 -20.39 -54.77 -23.56
C GLY A 89 -18.96 -54.27 -23.62
N GLN A 90 -18.72 -53.31 -24.50
CA GLN A 90 -17.43 -52.69 -24.67
C GLN A 90 -17.19 -51.93 -23.37
N GLU A 91 -16.30 -52.49 -22.56
CA GLU A 91 -15.93 -51.91 -21.29
C GLU A 91 -15.54 -50.45 -21.54
N PRO A 92 -16.20 -49.47 -20.87
CA PRO A 92 -15.95 -48.07 -21.14
C PRO A 92 -14.45 -47.81 -20.98
N SER A 93 -13.86 -47.11 -21.95
CA SER A 93 -12.43 -46.85 -21.93
C SER A 93 -12.06 -46.12 -20.64
N GLU A 94 -10.81 -46.24 -20.18
CA GLU A 94 -10.34 -45.57 -18.95
C GLU A 94 -10.68 -44.07 -18.94
N ILE A 95 -10.71 -43.43 -20.12
CA ILE A 95 -11.07 -42.02 -20.30
C ILE A 95 -12.57 -41.76 -20.13
N GLN A 96 -13.44 -42.69 -20.56
CA GLN A 96 -14.89 -42.58 -20.34
C GLN A 96 -15.24 -42.75 -18.86
N LYS A 97 -14.61 -43.71 -18.18
CA LYS A 97 -14.76 -43.88 -16.72
C LYS A 97 -14.29 -42.61 -15.98
N TRP A 98 -13.10 -42.12 -16.31
CA TRP A 98 -12.57 -40.89 -15.74
C TRP A 98 -13.49 -39.67 -15.99
N SER A 99 -14.02 -39.51 -17.20
CA SER A 99 -14.92 -38.40 -17.52
C SER A 99 -16.25 -38.47 -16.75
N ALA A 100 -16.69 -39.67 -16.35
CA ALA A 100 -17.87 -39.85 -15.51
C ALA A 100 -17.59 -39.50 -14.05
N ASP A 101 -16.40 -39.86 -13.54
CA ASP A 101 -15.98 -39.61 -12.15
C ASP A 101 -15.47 -38.18 -11.92
N PHE A 102 -15.13 -37.46 -12.98
CA PHE A 102 -14.54 -36.11 -12.93
C PHE A 102 -15.35 -35.09 -12.10
N PRO A 103 -16.69 -34.98 -12.24
CA PRO A 103 -17.48 -34.04 -11.43
C PRO A 103 -17.38 -34.32 -9.93
N ASP A 104 -17.50 -35.59 -9.52
CA ASP A 104 -17.45 -35.99 -8.11
C ASP A 104 -16.04 -35.76 -7.53
N MET A 105 -15.01 -36.10 -8.28
CA MET A 105 -13.61 -35.84 -7.90
C MET A 105 -13.38 -34.34 -7.67
N LEU A 106 -13.89 -33.49 -8.57
CA LEU A 106 -13.70 -32.04 -8.46
C LEU A 106 -14.44 -31.47 -7.25
N ASP A 107 -15.67 -31.92 -6.99
CA ASP A 107 -16.45 -31.49 -5.82
C ASP A 107 -15.72 -31.83 -4.50
N VAL A 108 -15.08 -33.00 -4.43
CA VAL A 108 -14.22 -33.38 -3.29
C VAL A 108 -13.02 -32.43 -3.16
N LEU A 109 -12.30 -32.16 -4.26
CA LEU A 109 -11.14 -31.26 -4.24
C LEU A 109 -11.52 -29.83 -3.82
N LEU A 110 -12.67 -29.33 -4.28
CA LEU A 110 -13.21 -28.03 -3.89
C LEU A 110 -13.61 -28.00 -2.41
N ALA A 111 -14.26 -29.06 -1.91
CA ALA A 111 -14.63 -29.18 -0.50
C ALA A 111 -13.40 -29.24 0.42
N GLU A 112 -12.33 -29.91 -0.01
CA GLU A 112 -11.05 -29.98 0.71
C GLU A 112 -10.18 -28.73 0.54
N ARG A 113 -10.60 -27.74 -0.26
CA ARG A 113 -9.85 -26.52 -0.62
C ARG A 113 -8.50 -26.81 -1.29
N ARG A 114 -8.38 -27.93 -2.00
CA ARG A 114 -7.19 -28.32 -2.77
C ARG A 114 -7.21 -27.64 -4.14
N VAL A 115 -7.09 -26.30 -4.12
CA VAL A 115 -7.28 -25.44 -5.29
C VAL A 115 -6.32 -25.81 -6.44
N ASP A 116 -5.04 -26.04 -6.15
CA ASP A 116 -4.07 -26.37 -7.21
C ASP A 116 -4.41 -27.68 -7.92
N GLU A 117 -4.83 -28.69 -7.16
CA GLU A 117 -5.22 -30.00 -7.71
C GLU A 117 -6.55 -29.92 -8.47
N ALA A 118 -7.48 -29.08 -8.00
CA ALA A 118 -8.71 -28.79 -8.74
C ALA A 118 -8.42 -28.10 -10.09
N LEU A 119 -7.44 -27.19 -10.13
CA LEU A 119 -7.00 -26.55 -11.37
C LEU A 119 -6.33 -27.56 -12.30
N ASP A 120 -5.46 -28.43 -11.77
CA ASP A 120 -4.77 -29.45 -12.57
C ASP A 120 -5.78 -30.46 -13.17
N ALA A 121 -6.82 -30.83 -12.41
CA ALA A 121 -7.91 -31.66 -12.90
C ALA A 121 -8.73 -30.97 -14.01
N LEU A 122 -9.02 -29.68 -13.87
CA LEU A 122 -9.69 -28.88 -14.90
C LEU A 122 -8.84 -28.76 -16.18
N ASP A 123 -7.53 -28.55 -16.02
CA ASP A 123 -6.58 -28.47 -17.13
C ASP A 123 -6.45 -29.85 -17.86
N GLU A 124 -6.55 -30.97 -17.14
CA GLU A 124 -6.65 -32.31 -17.74
C GLU A 124 -7.96 -32.50 -18.50
N ALA A 125 -9.09 -32.07 -17.94
CA ALA A 125 -10.40 -32.18 -18.60
C ALA A 125 -10.46 -31.40 -19.92
N GLU A 126 -9.86 -30.21 -19.97
CA GLU A 126 -9.75 -29.45 -21.22
C GLU A 126 -8.85 -30.15 -22.24
N ARG A 127 -7.73 -30.76 -21.80
CA ARG A 127 -6.84 -31.52 -22.69
C ARG A 127 -7.55 -32.72 -23.29
N VAL A 128 -8.26 -33.50 -22.48
CA VAL A 128 -9.08 -34.63 -22.94
C VAL A 128 -10.17 -34.16 -23.90
N ALA A 129 -10.83 -33.04 -23.62
CA ALA A 129 -11.85 -32.50 -24.51
C ALA A 129 -11.28 -31.93 -25.83
N ALA A 130 -9.98 -31.63 -25.90
CA ALA A 130 -9.31 -31.07 -27.08
C ALA A 130 -8.64 -32.14 -27.96
N ASP A 131 -8.30 -33.30 -27.40
CA ASP A 131 -7.64 -34.38 -28.11
C ASP A 131 -8.58 -35.00 -29.16
N ARG A 132 -8.12 -34.99 -30.42
CA ARG A 132 -8.86 -35.50 -31.58
C ARG A 132 -8.73 -37.01 -31.77
N THR A 133 -7.87 -37.65 -30.98
CA THR A 133 -7.63 -39.10 -31.01
C THR A 133 -8.48 -39.85 -29.99
N GLN A 134 -9.28 -39.14 -29.20
CA GLN A 134 -10.09 -39.70 -28.12
C GLN A 134 -11.25 -40.57 -28.64
N THR A 135 -11.60 -41.58 -27.83
CA THR A 135 -12.72 -42.51 -28.09
C THR A 135 -14.10 -41.90 -27.78
N LEU A 136 -14.15 -40.68 -27.25
CA LEU A 136 -15.38 -39.99 -26.86
C LEU A 136 -16.18 -39.53 -28.08
N THR A 137 -17.49 -39.66 -27.99
CA THR A 137 -18.45 -39.14 -28.96
C THR A 137 -18.49 -37.60 -28.91
N THR A 138 -18.93 -36.98 -30.00
CA THR A 138 -19.11 -35.52 -30.08
C THR A 138 -20.04 -34.98 -28.98
N ALA A 139 -21.06 -35.76 -28.59
CA ALA A 139 -21.98 -35.40 -27.53
C ALA A 139 -21.29 -35.41 -26.15
N GLU A 140 -20.51 -36.45 -25.84
CA GLU A 140 -19.73 -36.53 -24.60
C GLU A 140 -18.69 -35.40 -24.50
N ILE A 141 -17.99 -35.09 -25.59
CA ILE A 141 -17.03 -33.96 -25.64
C ILE A 141 -17.75 -32.63 -25.36
N SER A 142 -18.95 -32.42 -25.92
CA SER A 142 -19.72 -31.20 -25.67
C SER A 142 -20.22 -31.10 -24.23
N ALA A 143 -20.65 -32.21 -23.64
CA ALA A 143 -21.07 -32.29 -22.25
C ALA A 143 -19.89 -32.03 -21.30
N LEU A 144 -18.73 -32.64 -21.55
CA LEU A 144 -17.51 -32.42 -20.78
C LEU A 144 -17.06 -30.95 -20.83
N ARG A 145 -17.08 -30.32 -22.01
CA ARG A 145 -16.75 -28.88 -22.13
C ARG A 145 -17.71 -27.99 -21.35
N SER A 146 -19.01 -28.30 -21.37
CA SER A 146 -19.99 -27.56 -20.56
C SER A 146 -19.71 -27.73 -19.07
N ALA A 147 -19.50 -28.97 -18.60
CA ALA A 147 -19.21 -29.26 -17.21
C ALA A 147 -17.92 -28.57 -16.73
N VAL A 148 -16.86 -28.59 -17.54
CA VAL A 148 -15.62 -27.86 -17.27
C VAL A 148 -15.89 -26.36 -17.16
N SER A 149 -16.59 -25.76 -18.13
CA SER A 149 -16.91 -24.33 -18.11
C SER A 149 -17.69 -23.93 -16.86
N ASP A 150 -18.73 -24.70 -16.51
CA ASP A 150 -19.56 -24.45 -15.34
C ASP A 150 -18.75 -24.53 -14.05
N ASN A 151 -17.87 -25.54 -13.94
CA ASN A 151 -17.06 -25.73 -12.76
C ASN A 151 -15.91 -24.72 -12.64
N ARG A 152 -15.31 -24.26 -13.75
CA ARG A 152 -14.37 -23.12 -13.74
C ARG A 152 -15.04 -21.88 -13.18
N GLN A 153 -16.28 -21.60 -13.60
CA GLN A 153 -17.04 -20.46 -13.09
C GLN A 153 -17.33 -20.60 -11.59
N LYS A 154 -17.80 -21.77 -11.13
CA LYS A 154 -18.03 -22.04 -9.69
C LYS A 154 -16.77 -21.84 -8.86
N LEU A 155 -15.63 -22.40 -9.28
CA LEU A 155 -14.36 -22.24 -8.57
C LEU A 155 -13.91 -20.77 -8.57
N ALA A 156 -14.06 -20.06 -9.68
CA ALA A 156 -13.75 -18.64 -9.75
C ALA A 156 -14.59 -17.80 -8.76
N ASP A 157 -15.89 -18.09 -8.66
CA ASP A 157 -16.78 -17.40 -7.72
C ASP A 157 -16.39 -17.69 -6.26
N GLN A 158 -16.10 -18.95 -5.92
CA GLN A 158 -15.64 -19.34 -4.58
C GLN A 158 -14.31 -18.68 -4.18
N LEU A 159 -13.35 -18.61 -5.11
CA LEU A 159 -12.06 -17.96 -4.89
C LEU A 159 -12.22 -16.46 -4.66
N ALA A 160 -13.05 -15.79 -5.47
CA ALA A 160 -13.33 -14.37 -5.32
C ALA A 160 -14.02 -14.06 -3.98
N GLU A 161 -14.99 -14.87 -3.58
CA GLU A 161 -15.70 -14.72 -2.30
C GLU A 161 -14.77 -14.94 -1.10
N ALA A 162 -13.93 -15.98 -1.13
CA ALA A 162 -12.95 -16.25 -0.08
C ALA A 162 -11.92 -15.12 0.05
N ALA A 163 -11.47 -14.56 -1.07
CA ALA A 163 -10.48 -13.48 -1.08
C ALA A 163 -11.01 -12.14 -0.56
N CYS A 164 -12.33 -11.91 -0.59
CA CYS A 164 -12.97 -10.70 -0.08
C CYS A 164 -13.18 -10.68 1.45
N GLN A 165 -12.87 -11.77 2.15
CA GLN A 165 -13.03 -11.85 3.61
C GLN A 165 -12.01 -10.96 4.33
N SER A 166 -12.44 -10.34 5.44
CA SER A 166 -11.59 -9.41 6.21
C SER A 166 -10.38 -10.07 6.87
N SER A 167 -10.43 -11.38 7.08
CA SER A 167 -9.34 -12.19 7.63
C SER A 167 -8.30 -12.61 6.59
N THR A 168 -8.58 -12.41 5.30
CA THR A 168 -7.74 -12.90 4.21
C THR A 168 -6.37 -12.25 4.25
N ARG A 169 -5.33 -13.08 4.28
CA ARG A 169 -3.93 -12.61 4.31
C ARG A 169 -3.43 -12.33 2.90
N GLY A 170 -2.36 -11.53 2.78
CA GLY A 170 -1.78 -11.17 1.47
C GLY A 170 -1.37 -12.39 0.63
N ILE A 171 -0.89 -13.46 1.28
CA ILE A 171 -0.51 -14.72 0.60
C ILE A 171 -1.74 -15.40 0.00
N GLU A 172 -2.85 -15.46 0.75
CA GLU A 172 -4.11 -16.08 0.31
C GLU A 172 -4.75 -15.29 -0.83
N LEU A 173 -4.76 -13.95 -0.73
CA LEU A 173 -5.21 -13.06 -1.80
C LEU A 173 -4.44 -13.31 -3.10
N ARG A 174 -3.11 -13.45 -3.00
CA ARG A 174 -2.27 -13.69 -4.17
C ARG A 174 -2.51 -15.08 -4.77
N ALA A 175 -2.61 -16.11 -3.92
CA ALA A 175 -2.93 -17.46 -4.38
C ALA A 175 -4.28 -17.50 -5.11
N ALA A 176 -5.31 -16.81 -4.57
CA ALA A 176 -6.61 -16.70 -5.23
C ALA A 176 -6.54 -15.95 -6.57
N ALA A 177 -5.79 -14.85 -6.65
CA ALA A 177 -5.59 -14.11 -7.89
C ALA A 177 -4.83 -14.94 -8.95
N SER A 178 -3.79 -15.67 -8.55
CA SER A 178 -3.06 -16.60 -9.44
C SER A 178 -3.96 -17.73 -9.94
N ALA A 179 -4.80 -18.29 -9.07
CA ALA A 179 -5.77 -19.32 -9.43
C ALA A 179 -6.82 -18.77 -10.42
N LEU A 180 -7.37 -17.59 -10.19
CA LEU A 180 -8.29 -16.92 -11.12
C LEU A 180 -7.65 -16.64 -12.48
N LYS A 181 -6.37 -16.21 -12.49
CA LYS A 181 -5.61 -16.04 -13.72
C LYS A 181 -5.44 -17.37 -14.46
N ARG A 182 -5.08 -18.46 -13.77
CA ARG A 182 -5.02 -19.83 -14.35
C ARG A 182 -6.36 -20.28 -14.91
N LEU A 183 -7.47 -19.88 -14.27
CA LEU A 183 -8.82 -20.12 -14.77
C LEU A 183 -9.16 -19.35 -16.05
N GLY A 184 -8.33 -18.41 -16.49
CA GLY A 184 -8.56 -17.58 -17.66
C GLY A 184 -9.29 -16.27 -17.35
N ASP A 185 -9.63 -16.02 -16.08
CA ASP A 185 -10.31 -14.79 -15.63
C ASP A 185 -9.31 -13.79 -15.01
N GLY A 186 -8.32 -13.41 -15.82
CA GLY A 186 -7.32 -12.41 -15.45
C GLY A 186 -7.91 -11.03 -15.08
N PRO A 187 -8.92 -10.49 -15.79
CA PRO A 187 -9.54 -9.22 -15.42
C PRO A 187 -10.20 -9.24 -14.03
N ARG A 188 -10.91 -10.33 -13.68
CA ARG A 188 -11.48 -10.48 -12.34
C ARG A 188 -10.39 -10.66 -11.29
N ALA A 189 -9.33 -11.43 -11.58
CA ALA A 189 -8.18 -11.57 -10.70
C ALA A 189 -7.54 -10.21 -10.38
N HIS A 190 -7.35 -9.36 -11.40
CA HIS A 190 -6.75 -8.04 -11.24
C HIS A 190 -7.65 -7.11 -10.42
N SER A 191 -8.94 -7.08 -10.74
CA SER A 191 -9.95 -6.30 -10.02
C SER A 191 -10.05 -6.72 -8.54
N LEU A 192 -9.98 -8.02 -8.25
CA LEU A 192 -9.97 -8.58 -6.91
C LEU A 192 -8.75 -8.09 -6.11
N LEU A 193 -7.55 -8.17 -6.70
CA LEU A 193 -6.32 -7.74 -6.06
C LEU A 193 -6.34 -6.24 -5.72
N LEU A 194 -6.75 -5.39 -6.67
CA LEU A 194 -6.85 -3.94 -6.45
C LEU A 194 -7.94 -3.57 -5.43
N SER A 195 -9.09 -4.26 -5.47
CA SER A 195 -10.19 -3.98 -4.53
C SER A 195 -9.83 -4.36 -3.10
N ALA A 196 -9.16 -5.50 -2.90
CA ALA A 196 -8.67 -5.92 -1.58
C ALA A 196 -7.62 -4.95 -1.02
N HIS A 197 -6.66 -4.49 -1.83
CA HIS A 197 -5.71 -3.45 -1.40
C HIS A 197 -6.39 -2.13 -1.08
N ASN A 198 -7.38 -1.72 -1.87
CA ASN A 198 -8.16 -0.52 -1.60
C ASN A 198 -8.93 -0.63 -0.27
N GLN A 199 -9.59 -1.76 0.00
CA GLN A 199 -10.28 -1.99 1.26
C GLN A 199 -9.32 -1.94 2.45
N ARG A 200 -8.16 -2.60 2.35
CA ARG A 200 -7.12 -2.54 3.38
C ARG A 200 -6.64 -1.10 3.62
N LEU A 201 -6.45 -0.33 2.55
CA LEU A 201 -6.09 1.08 2.67
C LEU A 201 -7.18 1.87 3.41
N GLN A 202 -8.45 1.71 3.05
CA GLN A 202 -9.56 2.39 3.72
C GLN A 202 -9.60 2.07 5.22
N CYS A 203 -9.43 0.79 5.61
CA CYS A 203 -9.34 0.39 7.01
C CYS A 203 -8.17 1.07 7.73
N ASN A 204 -6.98 1.10 7.12
CA ASN A 204 -5.80 1.75 7.72
C ASN A 204 -6.01 3.26 7.89
N LEU A 205 -6.62 3.91 6.90
CA LEU A 205 -6.88 5.35 6.93
C LEU A 205 -7.86 5.77 8.02
N GLN A 206 -8.81 4.91 8.42
CA GLN A 206 -9.73 5.19 9.53
C GLN A 206 -9.02 5.39 10.87
N THR A 207 -7.81 4.84 11.03
CA THR A 207 -7.02 4.96 12.27
C THR A 207 -6.18 6.23 12.34
N ILE A 208 -6.03 6.96 11.22
CA ILE A 208 -5.16 8.13 11.13
C ILE A 208 -6.01 9.40 11.18
N HIS A 209 -5.88 10.15 12.26
CA HIS A 209 -6.55 11.42 12.42
C HIS A 209 -5.58 12.60 12.44
N PRO A 210 -5.95 13.76 11.84
CA PRO A 210 -5.19 14.99 12.00
C PRO A 210 -5.09 15.36 13.48
N SER A 211 -3.87 15.40 14.00
CA SER A 211 -3.61 15.82 15.38
C SER A 211 -3.49 17.34 15.45
N SER A 212 -4.16 17.99 16.41
CA SER A 212 -4.12 19.45 16.59
C SER A 212 -2.79 19.99 17.14
N THR A 213 -1.88 19.12 17.60
CA THR A 213 -0.70 19.48 18.39
C THR A 213 0.61 19.48 17.60
N SER A 214 0.65 18.92 16.38
CA SER A 214 1.87 18.84 15.56
C SER A 214 1.70 19.70 14.30
N TYR A 215 2.80 20.29 13.80
CA TYR A 215 2.87 21.11 12.59
C TYR A 215 2.59 20.33 11.27
N GLY A 216 1.76 19.28 11.32
CA GLY A 216 1.31 18.48 10.18
C GLY A 216 2.29 17.42 9.70
N GLY A 217 3.59 17.55 9.97
CA GLY A 217 4.62 16.59 9.56
C GLY A 217 4.35 15.14 10.01
N ALA A 218 3.97 14.94 11.28
CA ALA A 218 3.66 13.60 11.81
C ALA A 218 2.43 12.97 11.12
N TYR A 219 1.38 13.76 10.88
CA TYR A 219 0.19 13.32 10.15
C TYR A 219 0.55 12.96 8.69
N THR A 220 1.30 13.81 8.00
CA THR A 220 1.77 13.54 6.64
C THR A 220 2.61 12.27 6.58
N ALA A 221 3.54 12.06 7.53
CA ALA A 221 4.34 10.86 7.60
C ALA A 221 3.50 9.60 7.83
N ALA A 222 2.60 9.61 8.82
CA ALA A 222 1.72 8.47 9.08
C ALA A 222 0.85 8.11 7.87
N LEU A 223 0.26 9.13 7.24
CA LEU A 223 -0.57 8.95 6.04
C LEU A 223 0.24 8.43 4.85
N ALA A 224 1.44 8.96 4.64
CA ALA A 224 2.33 8.55 3.56
C ALA A 224 2.80 7.11 3.76
N GLN A 225 3.16 6.73 4.97
CA GLN A 225 3.53 5.34 5.28
C GLN A 225 2.43 4.37 4.88
N GLN A 226 1.17 4.62 5.25
CA GLN A 226 0.06 3.72 4.91
C GLN A 226 -0.25 3.67 3.41
N VAL A 227 -0.40 4.83 2.76
CA VAL A 227 -0.78 4.88 1.35
C VAL A 227 0.31 4.25 0.47
N PHE A 228 1.56 4.68 0.66
CA PHE A 228 2.65 4.23 -0.19
C PHE A 228 3.05 2.79 0.09
N SER A 229 2.93 2.27 1.32
CA SER A 229 3.18 0.85 1.59
C SER A 229 2.15 -0.06 0.92
N VAL A 230 0.86 0.32 0.94
CA VAL A 230 -0.19 -0.46 0.28
C VAL A 230 -0.03 -0.42 -1.24
N VAL A 231 0.28 0.74 -1.81
CA VAL A 231 0.59 0.86 -3.25
C VAL A 231 1.80 0.01 -3.62
N ALA A 232 2.87 0.07 -2.84
CA ALA A 232 4.08 -0.72 -3.07
C ALA A 232 3.82 -2.22 -3.00
N GLN A 233 2.92 -2.66 -2.10
CA GLN A 233 2.51 -4.06 -1.98
C GLN A 233 1.65 -4.49 -3.18
N ALA A 234 0.71 -3.65 -3.62
CA ALA A 234 -0.09 -3.91 -4.82
C ALA A 234 0.78 -4.07 -6.06
N LEU A 235 1.84 -3.27 -6.19
CA LEU A 235 2.82 -3.42 -7.26
C LEU A 235 3.52 -4.78 -7.21
N SER A 236 4.03 -5.17 -6.04
CA SER A 236 4.71 -6.45 -5.88
C SER A 236 3.78 -7.63 -6.16
N ASP A 237 2.57 -7.62 -5.61
CA ASP A 237 1.59 -8.69 -5.80
C ASP A 237 1.13 -8.75 -7.27
N SER A 238 0.96 -7.61 -7.93
CA SER A 238 0.60 -7.58 -9.35
C SER A 238 1.70 -8.13 -10.25
N VAL A 239 2.98 -7.83 -10.01
CA VAL A 239 4.09 -8.38 -10.80
C VAL A 239 4.21 -9.89 -10.59
N GLU A 240 3.99 -10.38 -9.37
CA GLU A 240 4.06 -11.82 -9.05
C GLU A 240 2.93 -12.61 -9.73
N VAL A 241 1.73 -12.05 -9.84
CA VAL A 241 0.56 -12.72 -10.47
C VAL A 241 0.52 -12.50 -12.00
N PHE A 242 0.73 -11.28 -12.45
CA PHE A 242 0.48 -10.87 -13.85
C PHE A 242 1.74 -10.73 -14.70
N GLY A 243 2.94 -10.69 -14.09
CA GLY A 243 4.19 -10.46 -14.82
C GLY A 243 4.18 -9.11 -15.57
N ASP A 244 4.74 -9.10 -16.78
CA ASP A 244 4.90 -7.90 -17.61
C ASP A 244 3.72 -7.63 -18.56
N GLU A 245 2.51 -8.10 -18.22
CA GLU A 245 1.31 -7.88 -19.02
C GLU A 245 0.85 -6.40 -19.00
N SER A 246 0.96 -5.75 -20.16
CA SER A 246 0.75 -4.29 -20.31
C SER A 246 -0.65 -3.79 -19.91
N CYS A 247 -1.70 -4.56 -20.15
CA CYS A 247 -3.08 -4.19 -19.79
C CYS A 247 -3.22 -3.96 -18.28
N TYR A 248 -2.82 -4.94 -17.47
CA TYR A 248 -2.88 -4.87 -16.00
C TYR A 248 -1.92 -3.83 -15.43
N ALA A 249 -0.74 -3.65 -16.04
CA ALA A 249 0.18 -2.60 -15.62
C ALA A 249 -0.44 -1.20 -15.75
N SER A 250 -1.18 -0.93 -16.84
CA SER A 250 -1.81 0.37 -17.08
C SER A 250 -2.95 0.69 -16.09
N GLU A 251 -3.76 -0.32 -15.75
CA GLU A 251 -4.83 -0.21 -14.77
C GLU A 251 -4.25 0.00 -13.36
N LEU A 252 -3.22 -0.76 -13.00
CA LEU A 252 -2.49 -0.61 -11.74
C LEU A 252 -1.89 0.79 -11.57
N VAL A 253 -1.26 1.34 -12.61
CA VAL A 253 -0.70 2.70 -12.60
C VAL A 253 -1.80 3.75 -12.40
N THR A 254 -2.95 3.55 -13.04
CA THR A 254 -4.12 4.43 -12.89
C THR A 254 -4.65 4.38 -11.46
N TRP A 255 -4.82 3.18 -10.91
CA TRP A 255 -5.24 2.98 -9.52
C TRP A 255 -4.24 3.62 -8.54
N ALA A 256 -2.94 3.36 -8.68
CA ALA A 256 -1.90 3.90 -7.81
C ALA A 256 -1.85 5.44 -7.87
N THR A 257 -1.99 6.01 -9.07
CA THR A 257 -2.10 7.46 -9.28
C THR A 257 -3.28 8.05 -8.52
N GLN A 258 -4.44 7.38 -8.53
CA GLN A 258 -5.63 7.81 -7.80
C GLN A 258 -5.44 7.76 -6.28
N GLN A 259 -4.73 6.74 -5.76
CA GLN A 259 -4.41 6.66 -4.33
C GLN A 259 -3.46 7.78 -3.90
N VAL A 260 -2.42 8.04 -4.69
CA VAL A 260 -1.45 9.13 -4.43
C VAL A 260 -2.11 10.50 -4.55
N LEU A 261 -3.04 10.68 -5.51
CA LEU A 261 -3.82 11.90 -5.63
C LEU A 261 -4.71 12.13 -4.39
N SER A 262 -5.40 11.08 -3.93
CA SER A 262 -6.25 11.16 -2.73
C SER A 262 -5.44 11.51 -1.49
N PHE A 263 -4.26 10.91 -1.33
CA PHE A 263 -3.28 11.29 -0.32
C PHE A 263 -2.90 12.78 -0.42
N ALA A 264 -2.56 13.26 -1.62
CA ALA A 264 -2.16 14.65 -1.83
C ALA A 264 -3.28 15.62 -1.43
N LEU A 265 -4.52 15.32 -1.79
CA LEU A 265 -5.67 16.13 -1.44
C LEU A 265 -5.90 16.17 0.08
N LEU A 266 -5.70 15.06 0.79
CA LEU A 266 -5.79 15.00 2.25
C LEU A 266 -4.71 15.83 2.93
N VAL A 267 -3.45 15.70 2.51
CA VAL A 267 -2.33 16.50 3.04
C VAL A 267 -2.54 17.98 2.74
N LYS A 268 -3.00 18.31 1.54
CA LYS A 268 -3.32 19.69 1.16
C LYS A 268 -4.39 20.28 2.08
N ARG A 269 -5.50 19.56 2.25
CA ARG A 269 -6.65 20.00 3.07
C ARG A 269 -6.27 20.20 4.54
N HIS A 270 -5.59 19.23 5.12
CA HIS A 270 -5.39 19.16 6.58
C HIS A 270 -4.10 19.82 7.06
N VAL A 271 -3.12 20.05 6.17
CA VAL A 271 -1.82 20.58 6.54
C VAL A 271 -1.46 21.81 5.71
N LEU A 272 -1.33 21.64 4.39
CA LEU A 272 -0.68 22.66 3.56
C LEU A 272 -1.50 23.95 3.47
N SER A 273 -2.83 23.88 3.39
CA SER A 273 -3.68 25.08 3.34
C SER A 273 -3.53 25.95 4.60
N SER A 274 -3.46 25.34 5.78
CA SER A 274 -3.26 26.05 7.04
C SER A 274 -1.83 26.61 7.16
N CYS A 275 -0.83 25.80 6.80
CA CYS A 275 0.57 26.23 6.78
C CYS A 275 0.77 27.42 5.82
N ALA A 276 0.18 27.37 4.63
CA ALA A 276 0.27 28.44 3.65
C ALA A 276 -0.38 29.74 4.14
N ALA A 277 -1.57 29.65 4.74
CA ALA A 277 -2.26 30.81 5.30
C ALA A 277 -1.48 31.48 6.45
N ALA A 278 -0.80 30.68 7.28
CA ALA A 278 0.06 31.19 8.35
C ALA A 278 1.48 31.61 7.88
N GLY A 279 1.82 31.40 6.61
CA GLY A 279 3.16 31.58 6.07
C GLY A 279 4.21 30.61 6.66
N GLY A 280 3.76 29.45 7.15
CA GLY A 280 4.56 28.37 7.70
C GLY A 280 5.31 27.57 6.62
N LEU A 281 6.25 28.23 5.93
CA LEU A 281 7.04 27.61 4.85
C LEU A 281 7.78 26.35 5.31
N ARG A 282 8.33 26.35 6.53
CA ARG A 282 9.08 25.21 7.08
C ARG A 282 8.23 23.94 7.15
N ALA A 283 7.04 24.05 7.75
CA ALA A 283 6.12 22.93 7.90
C ALA A 283 5.61 22.44 6.55
N ALA A 284 5.28 23.37 5.63
CA ALA A 284 4.87 23.00 4.27
C ALA A 284 5.98 22.24 3.52
N ALA A 285 7.23 22.71 3.58
CA ALA A 285 8.37 22.07 2.94
C ALA A 285 8.67 20.68 3.51
N GLU A 286 8.58 20.52 4.83
CA GLU A 286 8.76 19.21 5.49
C GLU A 286 7.72 18.19 5.00
N CYS A 287 6.44 18.57 4.92
CA CYS A 287 5.38 17.69 4.41
C CYS A 287 5.60 17.31 2.94
N VAL A 288 6.04 18.25 2.11
CA VAL A 288 6.38 17.99 0.70
C VAL A 288 7.58 17.05 0.62
N GLN A 289 8.62 17.26 1.42
CA GLN A 289 9.82 16.42 1.45
C GLN A 289 9.50 14.98 1.87
N ILE A 290 8.69 14.78 2.92
CA ILE A 290 8.21 13.46 3.34
C ILE A 290 7.51 12.76 2.17
N SER A 291 6.59 13.47 1.52
CA SER A 291 5.78 12.92 0.43
C SER A 291 6.63 12.56 -0.80
N ILE A 292 7.59 13.41 -1.18
CA ILE A 292 8.53 13.13 -2.28
C ILE A 292 9.44 11.97 -1.94
N GLY A 293 9.93 11.88 -0.69
CA GLY A 293 10.75 10.76 -0.25
C GLY A 293 10.04 9.41 -0.45
N HIS A 294 8.75 9.35 -0.15
CA HIS A 294 7.91 8.19 -0.43
C HIS A 294 7.70 7.92 -1.93
N CYS A 295 7.54 8.96 -2.76
CA CYS A 295 7.52 8.79 -4.21
C CYS A 295 8.82 8.20 -4.75
N SER A 296 9.98 8.63 -4.26
CA SER A 296 11.28 8.09 -4.70
C SER A 296 11.42 6.60 -4.40
N LEU A 297 10.80 6.11 -3.31
CA LEU A 297 10.77 4.67 -3.00
C LEU A 297 9.89 3.89 -3.99
N LEU A 298 8.79 4.46 -4.47
CA LEU A 298 7.97 3.86 -5.53
C LEU A 298 8.64 3.94 -6.91
N GLU A 299 9.35 5.04 -7.19
CA GLU A 299 10.11 5.21 -8.43
C GLU A 299 11.21 4.13 -8.55
N ALA A 300 11.85 3.77 -7.45
CA ALA A 300 12.79 2.64 -7.41
C ALA A 300 12.14 1.28 -7.74
N ARG A 301 10.80 1.18 -7.67
CA ARG A 301 10.00 0.01 -8.07
C ARG A 301 9.34 0.19 -9.45
N GLY A 302 9.73 1.20 -10.22
CA GLY A 302 9.23 1.44 -11.58
C GLY A 302 7.96 2.30 -11.68
N LEU A 303 7.49 2.91 -10.57
CA LEU A 303 6.28 3.74 -10.59
C LEU A 303 6.60 5.21 -10.25
N SER A 304 6.53 6.08 -11.26
CA SER A 304 6.71 7.52 -11.07
C SER A 304 5.39 8.26 -10.88
N VAL A 305 5.22 8.85 -9.70
CA VAL A 305 4.01 9.57 -9.26
C VAL A 305 4.30 10.94 -8.63
N SER A 306 5.57 11.34 -8.59
CA SER A 306 6.03 12.62 -8.01
C SER A 306 5.35 13.84 -8.65
N ALA A 307 5.14 13.82 -9.97
CA ALA A 307 4.46 14.88 -10.71
C ALA A 307 3.01 15.13 -10.21
N VAL A 308 2.29 14.07 -9.81
CA VAL A 308 0.91 14.15 -9.31
C VAL A 308 0.87 14.93 -7.99
N LEU A 309 1.79 14.61 -7.07
CA LEU A 309 1.92 15.33 -5.80
C LEU A 309 2.27 16.80 -6.01
N LEU A 310 3.30 17.06 -6.81
CA LEU A 310 3.82 18.41 -7.03
C LEU A 310 2.74 19.32 -7.64
N LYS A 311 1.92 18.80 -8.57
CA LYS A 311 0.78 19.54 -9.13
C LYS A 311 -0.20 20.00 -8.05
N GLN A 312 -0.42 19.19 -7.02
CA GLN A 312 -1.36 19.54 -5.93
C GLN A 312 -0.75 20.47 -4.88
N PHE A 313 0.55 20.29 -4.57
CA PHE A 313 1.23 21.00 -3.48
C PHE A 313 1.80 22.36 -3.89
N LYS A 314 2.18 22.53 -5.17
CA LYS A 314 2.83 23.75 -5.68
C LYS A 314 2.10 25.04 -5.31
N PRO A 315 0.77 25.18 -5.47
CA PRO A 315 0.08 26.44 -5.13
C PRO A 315 0.18 26.82 -3.65
N SER A 316 0.05 25.83 -2.75
CA SER A 316 0.16 26.08 -1.30
C SER A 316 1.59 26.45 -0.90
N LEU A 317 2.57 25.88 -1.59
CA LEU A 317 3.99 26.14 -1.33
C LEU A 317 4.42 27.52 -1.83
N GLU A 318 3.96 27.92 -3.01
CA GLU A 318 4.14 29.27 -3.55
C GLU A 318 3.51 30.31 -2.63
N GLN A 319 2.28 30.06 -2.16
CA GLN A 319 1.63 30.94 -1.20
C GLN A 319 2.40 31.05 0.13
N ALA A 320 2.86 29.93 0.69
CA ALA A 320 3.64 29.92 1.93
C ALA A 320 4.96 30.67 1.77
N LEU A 321 5.61 30.53 0.60
CA LEU A 321 6.83 31.25 0.27
C LEU A 321 6.60 32.74 0.13
N ASP A 322 5.58 33.17 -0.61
CA ASP A 322 5.27 34.60 -0.80
C ASP A 322 4.92 35.28 0.54
N ALA A 323 4.17 34.59 1.40
CA ALA A 323 3.90 35.07 2.76
C ALA A 323 5.18 35.15 3.61
N ASN A 324 6.09 34.18 3.48
CA ASN A 324 7.37 34.19 4.17
C ASN A 324 8.29 35.33 3.68
N LEU A 325 8.34 35.58 2.36
CA LEU A 325 9.12 36.65 1.77
C LEU A 325 8.64 38.02 2.22
N ARG A 326 7.32 38.27 2.19
CA ARG A 326 6.74 39.51 2.72
C ARG A 326 7.09 39.74 4.18
N ARG A 327 7.01 38.69 5.02
CA ARG A 327 7.40 38.78 6.43
C ARG A 327 8.88 39.11 6.61
N ILE A 328 9.75 38.52 5.79
CA ILE A 328 11.19 38.85 5.82
C ILE A 328 11.39 40.30 5.41
N GLU A 329 10.75 40.76 4.34
CA GLU A 329 10.82 42.15 3.89
C GLU A 329 10.39 43.13 4.99
N GLU A 330 9.21 42.95 5.58
CA GLU A 330 8.66 43.78 6.66
C GLU A 330 9.55 43.76 7.91
N SER A 331 9.93 42.56 8.37
CA SER A 331 10.81 42.36 9.53
C SER A 331 12.15 43.07 9.32
N THR A 332 12.70 42.95 8.12
CA THR A 332 14.02 43.50 7.85
C THR A 332 13.98 45.01 7.63
N ALA A 333 12.91 45.56 7.04
CA ALA A 333 12.68 47.00 7.00
C ALA A 333 12.60 47.59 8.42
N ALA A 334 11.87 46.93 9.33
CA ALA A 334 11.79 47.34 10.73
C ALA A 334 13.13 47.24 11.46
N LEU A 335 13.89 46.15 11.25
CA LEU A 335 15.22 45.97 11.83
C LEU A 335 16.22 47.02 11.32
N ALA A 336 16.17 47.36 10.02
CA ALA A 336 17.04 48.38 9.44
C ALA A 336 16.70 49.78 9.95
N ALA A 337 15.41 50.11 10.10
CA ALA A 337 14.96 51.39 10.66
C ALA A 337 15.39 51.58 12.13
N ALA A 338 15.50 50.48 12.89
CA ALA A 338 15.95 50.49 14.28
C ALA A 338 17.46 50.29 14.46
N ASP A 339 18.22 50.06 13.38
CA ASP A 339 19.65 49.75 13.48
C ASP A 339 20.47 51.00 13.76
N ASN A 340 21.53 50.84 14.56
CA ASN A 340 22.52 51.88 14.80
C ASN A 340 23.71 51.80 13.82
N TRP A 341 23.65 50.87 12.85
CA TRP A 341 24.64 50.65 11.79
C TRP A 341 26.05 50.33 12.29
N THR A 342 26.16 49.84 13.54
CA THR A 342 27.45 49.43 14.11
C THR A 342 27.85 48.03 13.62
N LEU A 343 29.07 47.92 13.09
CA LEU A 343 29.58 46.67 12.54
C LEU A 343 30.09 45.75 13.66
N THR A 344 29.46 44.60 13.81
CA THR A 344 29.77 43.61 14.83
C THR A 344 30.10 42.25 14.20
N TYR A 345 30.87 41.43 14.93
CA TYR A 345 31.03 40.02 14.56
C TYR A 345 29.73 39.25 14.85
N PRO A 346 29.45 38.17 14.10
CA PRO A 346 28.25 37.37 14.36
C PRO A 346 28.25 36.88 15.81
N PRO A 347 27.11 36.94 16.53
CA PRO A 347 27.04 36.45 17.90
C PRO A 347 27.40 34.95 17.94
N ASN A 348 28.18 34.55 18.95
CA ASN A 348 28.75 33.19 19.16
C ASN A 348 27.72 32.05 19.36
N GLY A 349 26.56 32.09 18.70
CA GLY A 349 25.50 31.08 18.75
C GLY A 349 24.90 30.71 17.39
N ILE A 350 25.21 31.42 16.30
CA ILE A 350 24.73 31.08 14.96
C ILE A 350 25.80 30.21 14.27
N ARG A 351 25.85 28.92 14.60
CA ARG A 351 26.63 27.97 13.80
C ARG A 351 25.81 27.59 12.56
N PRO A 352 26.30 27.84 11.33
CA PRO A 352 25.78 27.14 10.17
C PRO A 352 25.99 25.64 10.37
N LEU A 353 25.02 24.80 9.99
CA LEU A 353 25.16 23.35 10.04
C LEU A 353 26.19 22.83 9.01
N ALA A 354 26.69 23.70 8.13
CA ALA A 354 27.85 23.42 7.30
C ALA A 354 29.13 23.49 8.16
N ARG A 355 29.88 22.39 8.22
CA ARG A 355 31.20 22.31 8.88
C ARG A 355 32.14 23.39 8.31
N SER A 356 32.19 24.56 8.91
CA SER A 356 33.29 25.50 8.69
C SER A 356 34.47 25.07 9.55
N SER A 357 35.61 24.83 8.90
CA SER A 357 36.89 24.58 9.56
C SER A 357 37.29 25.81 10.38
N VAL A 358 38.02 25.57 11.47
CA VAL A 358 38.44 26.59 12.46
C VAL A 358 39.27 27.72 11.83
N ALA A 359 39.82 27.51 10.63
CA ALA A 359 40.58 28.51 9.86
C ALA A 359 39.72 29.63 9.24
N ASN A 360 38.39 29.47 9.11
CA ASN A 360 37.52 30.44 8.43
C ASN A 360 36.85 31.47 9.37
N LEU A 361 37.13 31.43 10.67
CA LEU A 361 36.61 32.43 11.63
C LEU A 361 37.22 33.83 11.42
N ALA A 362 38.43 33.92 10.86
CA ALA A 362 39.14 35.18 10.66
C ALA A 362 38.65 36.01 9.45
N LEU A 363 37.80 35.43 8.57
CA LEU A 363 37.30 36.05 7.34
C LEU A 363 35.80 36.38 7.38
N GLN A 364 35.15 36.26 8.54
CA GLN A 364 33.75 36.62 8.67
C GLN A 364 33.59 38.15 8.58
N PRO A 365 32.88 38.69 7.56
CA PRO A 365 32.70 40.12 7.42
C PRO A 365 31.96 40.66 8.66
N LYS A 366 32.41 41.81 9.17
CA LYS A 366 31.65 42.51 10.21
C LYS A 366 30.39 43.06 9.56
N LEU A 367 29.23 42.70 10.10
CA LEU A 367 27.93 43.15 9.61
C LEU A 367 27.20 43.91 10.73
N SER A 368 26.24 44.75 10.34
CA SER A 368 25.35 45.36 11.32
C SER A 368 24.44 44.32 11.97
N SER A 369 23.80 44.69 13.08
CA SER A 369 22.92 43.79 13.82
C SER A 369 21.72 43.32 12.96
N SER A 370 21.16 44.22 12.13
CA SER A 370 20.08 43.90 11.20
C SER A 370 20.56 43.00 10.06
N ALA A 371 21.77 43.24 9.54
CA ALA A 371 22.36 42.43 8.47
C ALA A 371 22.66 40.99 8.92
N HIS A 372 23.12 40.78 10.16
CA HIS A 372 23.26 39.43 10.73
C HIS A 372 21.91 38.70 10.85
N ARG A 373 20.87 39.39 11.31
CA ARG A 373 19.52 38.81 11.41
C ARG A 373 18.92 38.50 10.05
N PHE A 374 19.08 39.38 9.07
CA PHE A 374 18.68 39.15 7.69
C PHE A 374 19.36 37.91 7.11
N ASN A 375 20.69 37.83 7.21
CA ASN A 375 21.46 36.69 6.73
C ASN A 375 20.97 35.38 7.38
N SER A 376 20.67 35.38 8.68
CA SER A 376 20.11 34.22 9.36
C SER A 376 18.71 33.85 8.85
N MET A 377 17.84 34.82 8.54
CA MET A 377 16.50 34.56 8.00
C MET A 377 16.57 33.98 6.58
N VAL A 378 17.49 34.48 5.76
CA VAL A 378 17.75 33.99 4.40
C VAL A 378 18.35 32.58 4.44
N GLN A 379 19.31 32.33 5.32
CA GLN A 379 19.96 31.02 5.43
C GLN A 379 18.96 29.91 5.79
N VAL A 380 18.02 30.18 6.70
CA VAL A 380 16.95 29.22 7.04
C VAL A 380 16.10 28.88 5.81
N MET A 381 15.83 29.86 4.95
CA MET A 381 15.11 29.63 3.69
C MET A 381 15.93 28.78 2.72
N ILE A 382 17.22 29.10 2.52
CA ILE A 382 18.12 28.34 1.63
C ILE A 382 18.21 26.88 2.10
N ASP A 383 18.44 26.65 3.39
CA ASP A 383 18.55 25.30 3.95
C ASP A 383 17.26 24.48 3.72
N LEU A 384 16.10 25.14 3.81
CA LEU A 384 14.78 24.55 3.52
C LEU A 384 14.63 24.12 2.05
N PHE A 385 15.11 24.92 1.11
CA PHE A 385 15.01 24.63 -0.33
C PHE A 385 16.05 23.62 -0.82
N CYS A 386 17.26 23.65 -0.26
CA CYS A 386 18.29 22.64 -0.56
C CYS A 386 17.84 21.22 -0.14
N LEU A 387 17.04 21.11 0.93
CA LEU A 387 16.48 19.83 1.40
C LEU A 387 15.30 19.32 0.54
N SER A 388 14.55 20.22 -0.10
CA SER A 388 13.31 19.84 -0.80
C SER A 388 13.49 19.49 -2.28
N LYS A 389 14.72 19.57 -2.84
CA LYS A 389 14.99 19.39 -4.29
C LYS A 389 14.02 20.18 -5.19
N MET A 390 13.55 21.33 -4.75
CA MET A 390 12.72 22.19 -5.58
C MET A 390 13.58 22.84 -6.67
N ASN A 391 13.06 22.92 -7.90
CA ASN A 391 13.76 23.42 -9.09
C ASN A 391 14.63 24.65 -8.82
N GLU A 392 15.86 24.64 -9.34
CA GLU A 392 16.80 25.77 -9.29
C GLU A 392 16.20 27.07 -9.84
N SER A 393 15.30 26.98 -10.82
CA SER A 393 14.59 28.14 -11.39
C SER A 393 13.73 28.88 -10.34
N PHE A 394 13.20 28.15 -9.36
CA PHE A 394 12.39 28.71 -8.28
C PHE A 394 13.28 29.39 -7.23
N LEU A 395 14.40 28.76 -6.88
CA LEU A 395 15.43 29.34 -6.02
C LEU A 395 16.03 30.62 -6.61
N LEU A 396 16.28 30.65 -7.91
CA LEU A 396 16.81 31.82 -8.61
C LEU A 396 15.80 32.98 -8.60
N ALA A 397 14.51 32.69 -8.81
CA ALA A 397 13.46 33.70 -8.74
C ALA A 397 13.33 34.31 -7.33
N VAL A 398 13.45 33.49 -6.28
CA VAL A 398 13.46 33.93 -4.88
C VAL A 398 14.68 34.79 -4.58
N PHE A 399 15.86 34.36 -5.03
CA PHE A 399 17.11 35.10 -4.83
C PHE A 399 17.07 36.46 -5.53
N ILE A 400 16.61 36.51 -6.79
CA ILE A 400 16.45 37.75 -7.54
C ILE A 400 15.47 38.68 -6.82
N LYS A 401 14.33 38.16 -6.32
CA LYS A 401 13.35 38.96 -5.59
C LYS A 401 13.96 39.49 -4.28
N MET A 402 14.70 38.67 -3.51
CA MET A 402 15.38 39.12 -2.29
C MET A 402 16.44 40.20 -2.55
N VAL A 403 17.23 40.07 -3.61
CA VAL A 403 18.28 41.05 -3.97
C VAL A 403 17.65 42.37 -4.44
N VAL A 404 16.57 42.31 -5.22
CA VAL A 404 15.88 43.50 -5.74
C VAL A 404 15.10 44.25 -4.65
N THR A 405 14.57 43.54 -3.64
CA THR A 405 13.70 44.14 -2.61
C THR A 405 14.48 44.71 -1.41
N TYR A 406 15.82 44.69 -1.44
CA TYR A 406 16.65 45.14 -0.32
C TYR A 406 17.51 46.36 -0.71
N PRO A 407 17.02 47.60 -0.52
CA PRO A 407 17.73 48.83 -0.85
C PRO A 407 19.09 48.98 -0.15
N SER A 408 19.27 48.31 0.99
CA SER A 408 20.52 48.34 1.76
C SER A 408 21.66 47.51 1.15
N TRP A 409 21.42 46.68 0.11
CA TRP A 409 22.52 46.20 -0.73
C TRP A 409 23.14 47.33 -1.54
N HIS A 410 22.34 48.31 -1.96
CA HIS A 410 22.83 49.52 -2.61
C HIS A 410 23.64 50.38 -1.62
N ALA A 411 23.16 50.53 -0.38
CA ALA A 411 23.93 51.22 0.67
C ALA A 411 25.22 50.45 1.04
N TRP A 412 25.19 49.12 1.06
CA TRP A 412 26.36 48.26 1.28
C TRP A 412 27.39 48.37 0.16
N TYR A 413 26.98 48.24 -1.11
CA TYR A 413 27.88 48.34 -2.27
C TYR A 413 28.58 49.70 -2.32
N TYR A 414 27.89 50.79 -1.98
CA TYR A 414 28.47 52.13 -1.95
C TYR A 414 29.35 52.39 -0.71
N THR A 415 29.10 51.76 0.44
CA THR A 415 29.95 51.92 1.64
C THR A 415 31.18 51.02 1.63
N THR A 416 31.13 49.85 0.98
CA THR A 416 32.32 48.99 0.80
C THR A 416 33.20 49.45 -0.36
N ASN A 417 32.66 50.07 -1.41
CA ASN A 417 33.46 50.63 -2.51
C ASN A 417 33.91 52.08 -2.29
N SER A 418 33.44 52.79 -1.26
CA SER A 418 33.99 54.11 -0.90
C SER A 418 35.30 54.04 -0.10
N HIS A 419 35.83 52.84 0.14
CA HIS A 419 37.09 52.60 0.86
C HIS A 419 38.10 51.77 0.05
N ASN A 420 38.04 51.84 -1.28
CA ASN A 420 39.16 51.48 -2.16
C ASN A 420 39.63 52.70 -2.94
#